data_AF-A0A367UDH3-F1
#
_entry.id   AF-A0A367UDH3-F1
#
_cell.length_a   1.000
_cell.length_b   1.000
_cell.length_c   1.000
_cell.angle_alpha   90.00
_cell.angle_beta   90.00
_cell.angle_gamma   90.00
#
_symmetry.space_group_name_H-M   'P 1'
#
loop_
_entity.id
_entity.type
_entity.pdbx_description
1 polymer ?
#
loop_
_entity_poly.entity_id
_entity_poly.type
_entity_poly.pdbx_seq_one_letter_code
_entity_poly.pdbx_strand_id
1 'polypeptide(L)'
;MFKTILAMGLSVFLSACLMTAQTELETKFPVGSQFTDKIELPQGDILLPQGEWTVLATDIGRNNTYEAFGSLVLGKIDANNTLRGFITIASPMSAGMGYAFYSNSFCDQQQNYLFHQTNGNHDFGYQSCFGIKKKTLAAFDGFKDYVKLGTKYLVTKRTDRPYDMISSAFRITRGHKFLYVEYGFDYRQSAIEMLPGYESGEAVELGRYFFPEEKTDNVKAVIRWSLVNGPKIEDAFLN
;
A
#
# COMPACT_ATOMS: atom_id res chain seq x y z
N MET A 1 -22.72 -20.90 47.63
CA MET A 1 -22.99 -20.03 46.45
C MET A 1 -21.89 -18.97 46.37
N PHE A 2 -21.59 -18.47 45.17
CA PHE A 2 -20.46 -17.59 44.77
C PHE A 2 -19.21 -18.30 44.22
N LYS A 3 -19.35 -18.81 43.00
CA LYS A 3 -18.26 -19.03 42.03
C LYS A 3 -18.73 -18.44 40.70
N THR A 4 -18.35 -17.20 40.38
CA THR A 4 -18.26 -16.64 39.00
C THR A 4 -18.10 -15.12 39.03
N ILE A 5 -16.92 -14.58 39.32
CA ILE A 5 -16.50 -13.27 38.79
C ILE A 5 -14.98 -13.25 38.68
N LEU A 6 -14.40 -13.79 37.60
CA LEU A 6 -13.01 -13.48 37.26
C LEU A 6 -12.76 -13.74 35.75
N ALA A 7 -13.53 -13.08 34.88
CA ALA A 7 -13.31 -13.15 33.43
C ALA A 7 -13.78 -11.88 32.68
N MET A 8 -13.71 -10.70 33.30
CA MET A 8 -14.06 -9.41 32.64
C MET A 8 -12.93 -8.37 32.65
N GLY A 9 -11.72 -8.72 33.13
CA GLY A 9 -10.62 -7.76 33.26
C GLY A 9 -9.70 -7.64 32.04
N LEU A 10 -9.48 -8.71 31.27
CA LEU A 10 -8.48 -8.70 30.18
C LEU A 10 -8.99 -8.09 28.87
N SER A 11 -10.31 -8.05 28.64
CA SER A 11 -10.88 -7.55 27.38
C SER A 11 -10.82 -6.02 27.27
N VAL A 12 -10.73 -5.29 28.40
CA VAL A 12 -10.76 -3.82 28.42
C VAL A 12 -9.39 -3.22 28.07
N PHE A 13 -8.29 -3.88 28.47
CA PHE A 13 -6.94 -3.40 28.18
C PHE A 13 -6.54 -3.56 26.71
N LEU A 14 -7.04 -4.59 26.03
CA LEU A 14 -6.76 -4.83 24.60
C LEU A 14 -7.48 -3.82 23.69
N SER A 15 -8.64 -3.31 24.08
CA SER A 15 -9.38 -2.30 23.32
C SER A 15 -8.77 -0.90 23.46
N ALA A 16 -8.22 -0.57 24.63
CA ALA A 16 -7.58 0.71 24.89
C ALA A 16 -6.30 0.94 24.05
N CYS A 17 -5.54 -0.12 23.77
CA CYS A 17 -4.35 -0.05 22.93
C CYS A 17 -4.68 0.20 21.44
N LEU A 18 -5.82 -0.33 20.96
CA LEU A 18 -6.29 -0.04 19.60
C LEU A 18 -6.84 1.38 19.46
N MET A 19 -7.63 1.84 20.43
CA MET A 19 -8.20 3.19 20.39
C MET A 19 -7.09 4.25 20.39
N THR A 20 -5.99 4.02 21.12
CA THR A 20 -4.83 4.94 21.13
C THR A 20 -4.09 4.93 19.81
N ALA A 21 -3.78 3.75 19.25
CA ALA A 21 -3.16 3.66 17.93
C ALA A 21 -4.03 4.27 16.82
N GLN A 22 -5.35 4.09 16.88
CA GLN A 22 -6.27 4.63 15.89
C GLN A 22 -6.35 6.15 15.99
N THR A 23 -6.46 6.67 17.21
CA THR A 23 -6.45 8.12 17.45
C THR A 23 -5.14 8.74 16.98
N GLU A 24 -4.00 8.07 17.20
CA GLU A 24 -2.69 8.55 16.72
C GLU A 24 -2.62 8.57 15.18
N LEU A 25 -3.04 7.50 14.51
CA LEU A 25 -3.05 7.43 13.05
C LEU A 25 -3.99 8.48 12.43
N GLU A 26 -5.20 8.63 12.96
CA GLU A 26 -6.18 9.62 12.48
C GLU A 26 -5.75 11.05 12.78
N THR A 27 -5.06 11.28 13.90
CA THR A 27 -4.50 12.61 14.24
C THR A 27 -3.34 12.97 13.33
N LYS A 28 -2.45 12.01 13.02
CA LYS A 28 -1.30 12.23 12.14
C LYS A 28 -1.70 12.32 10.66
N PHE A 29 -2.74 11.59 10.25
CA PHE A 29 -3.23 11.54 8.88
C PHE A 29 -4.74 11.82 8.78
N PRO A 30 -5.20 13.06 9.07
CA PRO A 30 -6.61 13.39 8.96
C PRO A 30 -7.11 13.21 7.52
N VAL A 31 -8.28 12.61 7.34
CA VAL A 31 -8.89 12.46 6.01
C VAL A 31 -9.09 13.84 5.35
N GLY A 32 -8.63 13.98 4.11
CA GLY A 32 -8.62 15.23 3.35
C GLY A 32 -7.33 16.05 3.47
N SER A 33 -6.41 15.69 4.38
CA SER A 33 -5.08 16.31 4.43
C SER A 33 -4.23 15.91 3.22
N GLN A 34 -3.25 16.76 2.87
CA GLN A 34 -2.38 16.58 1.71
C GLN A 34 -0.93 16.38 2.12
N PHE A 35 -0.23 15.53 1.36
CA PHE A 35 1.18 15.23 1.55
C PHE A 35 1.92 15.27 0.22
N THR A 36 3.19 15.65 0.27
CA THR A 36 4.15 15.56 -0.83
C THR A 36 5.35 14.76 -0.37
N ASP A 37 6.07 14.16 -1.32
CA ASP A 37 7.38 13.51 -1.15
C ASP A 37 7.42 12.23 -0.30
N LYS A 38 6.89 12.24 0.93
CA LYS A 38 6.88 11.07 1.82
C LYS A 38 5.77 11.08 2.87
N ILE A 39 5.52 9.90 3.44
CA ILE A 39 4.71 9.67 4.64
C ILE A 39 5.61 9.04 5.72
N GLU A 40 5.61 9.61 6.92
CA GLU A 40 6.39 9.07 8.04
C GLU A 40 5.54 8.14 8.89
N LEU A 41 5.84 6.84 8.92
CA LEU A 41 5.17 5.89 9.81
C LEU A 41 6.11 5.49 10.96
N PRO A 42 5.58 4.92 12.07
CA PRO A 42 6.42 4.45 13.18
C PRO A 42 7.51 3.45 12.76
N GLN A 43 7.30 2.71 11.68
CA GLN A 43 8.23 1.69 11.20
C GLN A 43 9.25 2.21 10.17
N GLY A 44 9.05 3.41 9.63
CA GLY A 44 9.88 3.98 8.57
C GLY A 44 9.10 4.88 7.61
N ASP A 45 9.83 5.51 6.71
CA ASP A 45 9.27 6.44 5.75
C ASP A 45 8.79 5.73 4.49
N ILE A 46 7.74 6.27 3.87
CA ILE A 46 7.19 5.78 2.61
C ILE A 46 7.28 6.91 1.60
N LEU A 47 8.08 6.72 0.57
CA LEU A 47 8.21 7.69 -0.52
C LEU A 47 6.93 7.75 -1.35
N LEU A 48 6.53 8.97 -1.69
CA LEU A 48 5.41 9.28 -2.57
C LEU A 48 5.94 9.66 -3.96
N PRO A 49 5.28 9.21 -5.05
CA PRO A 49 5.56 9.74 -6.37
C PRO A 49 5.27 11.24 -6.43
N GLN A 50 5.88 11.94 -7.38
CA GLN A 50 5.70 13.39 -7.52
C GLN A 50 4.22 13.82 -7.57
N GLY A 51 3.89 14.86 -6.80
CA GLY A 51 2.58 15.50 -6.77
C GLY A 51 1.98 15.55 -5.36
N GLU A 52 0.81 16.16 -5.27
CA GLU A 52 0.04 16.25 -4.03
C GLU A 52 -0.86 15.01 -3.86
N TRP A 53 -0.75 14.38 -2.69
CA TRP A 53 -1.48 13.17 -2.33
C TRP A 53 -2.42 13.44 -1.17
N THR A 54 -3.72 13.26 -1.39
CA THR A 54 -4.75 13.50 -0.38
C THR A 54 -5.06 12.21 0.38
N VAL A 55 -5.14 12.28 1.71
CA VAL A 55 -5.63 11.16 2.54
C VAL A 55 -7.11 10.92 2.26
N LEU A 56 -7.44 9.73 1.77
CA LEU A 56 -8.81 9.31 1.46
C LEU A 56 -9.43 8.50 2.60
N ALA A 57 -8.61 7.71 3.30
CA ALA A 57 -9.03 6.89 4.42
C ALA A 57 -7.84 6.46 5.27
N THR A 58 -8.11 6.25 6.55
CA THR A 58 -7.28 5.55 7.52
C THR A 58 -8.08 4.38 8.08
N ASP A 59 -7.38 3.32 8.47
CA ASP A 59 -8.00 2.16 9.12
C ASP A 59 -6.99 1.48 10.04
N ILE A 60 -7.47 0.82 11.10
CA ILE A 60 -6.65 -0.02 11.96
C ILE A 60 -7.25 -1.42 12.06
N GLY A 61 -6.47 -2.39 11.60
CA GLY A 61 -6.77 -3.80 11.75
C GLY A 61 -5.83 -4.49 12.72
N ARG A 62 -6.05 -5.80 12.89
CA ARG A 62 -5.08 -6.70 13.52
C ARG A 62 -4.67 -7.77 12.53
N ASN A 63 -3.41 -8.20 12.59
CA ASN A 63 -2.98 -9.40 11.88
C ASN A 63 -3.36 -10.68 12.66
N ASN A 64 -3.01 -11.84 12.10
CA ASN A 64 -3.28 -13.14 12.72
C ASN A 64 -2.51 -13.38 14.03
N THR A 65 -1.51 -12.55 14.35
CA THR A 65 -0.77 -12.58 15.62
C THR A 65 -1.19 -11.45 16.56
N TYR A 66 -2.31 -10.78 16.29
CA TYR A 66 -2.90 -9.69 17.06
C TYR A 66 -2.09 -8.38 17.12
N GLU A 67 -1.06 -8.22 16.30
CA GLU A 67 -0.34 -6.95 16.14
C GLU A 67 -1.23 -5.93 15.44
N ALA A 68 -1.20 -4.67 15.90
CA ALA A 68 -1.98 -3.59 15.32
C ALA A 68 -1.37 -3.13 14.00
N PHE A 69 -2.17 -3.09 12.94
CA PHE A 69 -1.77 -2.67 11.60
C PHE A 69 -2.52 -1.42 11.20
N GLY A 70 -1.77 -0.35 10.95
CA GLY A 70 -2.30 0.87 10.37
C GLY A 70 -2.34 0.74 8.86
N SER A 71 -3.48 1.11 8.28
CA SER A 71 -3.67 1.22 6.85
C SER A 71 -3.99 2.66 6.47
N LEU A 72 -3.37 3.13 5.39
CA LEU A 72 -3.56 4.48 4.85
C LEU A 72 -3.87 4.37 3.36
N VAL A 73 -4.83 5.16 2.90
CA VAL A 73 -5.17 5.28 1.48
C VAL A 73 -5.01 6.72 1.04
N LEU A 74 -4.21 6.92 0.00
CA LEU A 74 -3.95 8.23 -0.59
C LEU A 74 -4.45 8.27 -2.03
N GLY A 75 -4.97 9.43 -2.44
CA GLY A 75 -5.38 9.71 -3.80
C GLY A 75 -4.68 10.93 -4.36
N LYS A 76 -4.15 10.83 -5.57
CA LYS A 76 -3.74 11.99 -6.37
C LYS A 76 -4.93 12.41 -7.22
N ILE A 77 -5.55 13.53 -6.88
CA ILE A 77 -6.75 14.05 -7.56
C ILE A 77 -6.35 15.31 -8.32
N ASP A 78 -6.64 15.37 -9.62
CA ASP A 78 -6.31 16.53 -10.44
C ASP A 78 -7.34 17.66 -10.32
N ALA A 79 -7.06 18.80 -10.96
CA ALA A 79 -7.94 19.97 -10.97
C ALA A 79 -9.32 19.70 -11.59
N ASN A 80 -9.46 18.64 -12.39
CA ASN A 80 -10.73 18.22 -12.98
C ASN A 80 -11.49 17.23 -12.08
N ASN A 81 -11.09 17.11 -10.81
CA ASN A 81 -11.63 16.15 -9.85
C ASN A 81 -11.55 14.70 -10.36
N THR A 82 -10.45 14.35 -11.03
CA THR A 82 -10.19 13.00 -11.53
C THR A 82 -9.07 12.33 -10.72
N LEU A 83 -9.29 11.10 -10.29
CA LEU A 83 -8.28 10.28 -9.61
C LEU A 83 -7.22 9.81 -10.62
N ARG A 84 -5.98 10.28 -10.44
CA ARG A 84 -4.81 9.94 -11.26
C ARG A 84 -3.87 8.93 -10.62
N GLY A 85 -3.89 8.85 -9.30
CA GLY A 85 -3.08 7.89 -8.55
C GLY A 85 -3.79 7.42 -7.29
N PHE A 86 -3.51 6.20 -6.87
CA PHE A 86 -4.15 5.58 -5.71
C PHE A 86 -3.16 4.68 -4.94
N ILE A 87 -2.66 5.18 -3.81
CA ILE A 87 -1.69 4.47 -2.99
C ILE A 87 -2.42 3.84 -1.82
N THR A 88 -2.10 2.58 -1.55
CA THR A 88 -2.54 1.88 -0.34
C THR A 88 -1.33 1.40 0.43
N ILE A 89 -1.30 1.70 1.72
CA ILE A 89 -0.21 1.39 2.63
C ILE A 89 -0.77 0.55 3.77
N ALA A 90 -0.03 -0.46 4.20
CA ALA A 90 -0.26 -1.18 5.44
C ALA A 90 1.08 -1.47 6.13
N SER A 91 1.18 -1.11 7.40
CA SER A 91 2.36 -1.28 8.24
C SER A 91 1.94 -1.55 9.69
N PRO A 92 2.72 -2.28 10.49
CA PRO A 92 2.52 -2.36 11.93
C PRO A 92 2.56 -0.96 12.55
N MET A 93 1.67 -0.69 13.50
CA MET A 93 1.73 0.51 14.34
C MET A 93 2.70 0.32 15.50
N SER A 94 2.83 -0.91 15.96
CA SER A 94 3.82 -1.37 16.92
C SER A 94 4.17 -2.82 16.60
N ALA A 95 5.40 -3.22 16.91
CA ALA A 95 5.84 -4.60 16.89
C ALA A 95 6.85 -4.77 18.02
N GLY A 96 6.67 -5.80 18.85
CA GLY A 96 7.61 -6.07 19.94
C GLY A 96 9.00 -6.43 19.41
N MET A 97 10.06 -6.07 20.15
CA MET A 97 11.46 -6.35 19.73
C MET A 97 11.77 -7.84 19.55
N GLY A 98 10.96 -8.74 20.13
CA GLY A 98 11.07 -10.19 19.94
C GLY A 98 10.24 -10.76 18.79
N TYR A 99 9.49 -9.92 18.09
CA TYR A 99 8.64 -10.32 16.97
C TYR A 99 9.35 -10.00 15.64
N ALA A 100 9.33 -10.97 14.71
CA ALA A 100 9.86 -10.79 13.37
C ALA A 100 8.83 -11.18 12.32
N PHE A 101 8.62 -10.33 11.33
CA PHE A 101 7.78 -10.64 10.18
C PHE A 101 8.60 -11.42 9.16
N TYR A 102 8.27 -12.69 8.95
CA TYR A 102 8.85 -13.49 7.87
C TYR A 102 7.85 -14.53 7.37
N SER A 103 7.97 -14.91 6.10
CA SER A 103 7.26 -16.05 5.52
C SER A 103 8.03 -16.58 4.32
N ASN A 104 8.16 -17.89 4.18
CA ASN A 104 8.84 -18.50 3.02
C ASN A 104 8.16 -18.12 1.69
N SER A 105 6.86 -17.82 1.73
CA SER A 105 6.06 -17.40 0.57
C SER A 105 5.90 -15.88 0.45
N PHE A 106 6.60 -15.09 1.26
CA PHE A 106 6.42 -13.63 1.33
C PHE A 106 6.58 -12.96 -0.04
N CYS A 107 7.61 -13.40 -0.76
CA CYS A 107 7.97 -12.93 -2.09
C CYS A 107 7.61 -13.88 -3.23
N ASP A 108 6.70 -14.83 -3.00
CA ASP A 108 6.23 -15.68 -4.09
C ASP A 108 5.47 -14.87 -5.13
N GLN A 109 5.78 -15.13 -6.40
CA GLN A 109 5.04 -14.58 -7.53
C GLN A 109 3.56 -14.99 -7.42
N GLN A 110 2.69 -13.99 -7.48
CA GLN A 110 1.25 -14.22 -7.51
C GLN A 110 0.78 -14.44 -8.94
N GLN A 111 -0.25 -15.29 -9.13
CA GLN A 111 -0.79 -15.60 -10.46
C GLN A 111 -1.29 -14.37 -11.23
N ASN A 112 -1.67 -13.31 -10.51
CA ASN A 112 -2.17 -12.06 -11.09
C ASN A 112 -1.08 -11.00 -11.35
N TYR A 113 0.21 -11.36 -11.26
CA TYR A 113 1.30 -10.43 -11.58
C TYR A 113 1.62 -10.49 -13.08
N LEU A 114 1.74 -9.31 -13.70
CA LEU A 114 2.25 -9.07 -15.06
C LEU A 114 3.78 -9.12 -15.10
N PHE A 115 4.40 -8.73 -13.98
CA PHE A 115 5.83 -8.73 -13.75
C PHE A 115 6.09 -8.90 -12.26
N HIS A 116 7.20 -9.54 -11.90
CA HIS A 116 7.58 -9.77 -10.51
C HIS A 116 9.10 -9.75 -10.38
N GLN A 117 9.58 -9.15 -9.29
CA GLN A 117 10.98 -9.15 -8.94
C GLN A 117 11.16 -9.35 -7.45
N THR A 118 12.13 -10.19 -7.11
CA THR A 118 12.61 -10.41 -5.75
C THR A 118 13.95 -9.71 -5.61
N ASN A 119 14.02 -8.75 -4.69
CA ASN A 119 15.23 -8.00 -4.35
C ASN A 119 16.01 -8.69 -3.22
N GLY A 120 15.30 -9.34 -2.30
CA GLY A 120 15.87 -10.19 -1.26
C GLY A 120 14.87 -11.23 -0.77
N ASN A 121 15.33 -12.44 -0.49
CA ASN A 121 14.51 -13.48 0.10
C ASN A 121 15.38 -14.39 0.97
N HIS A 122 15.76 -13.87 2.14
CA HIS A 122 16.53 -14.62 3.12
C HIS A 122 15.60 -15.06 4.27
N ASP A 123 15.52 -16.37 4.52
CA ASP A 123 14.76 -16.92 5.63
C ASP A 123 15.22 -16.30 6.96
N PHE A 124 14.25 -15.94 7.81
CA PHE A 124 14.47 -15.20 9.08
C PHE A 124 15.19 -13.85 8.94
N GLY A 125 15.37 -13.36 7.71
CA GLY A 125 16.16 -12.20 7.40
C GLY A 125 15.37 -11.11 6.69
N TYR A 126 16.03 -10.46 5.75
CA TYR A 126 15.46 -9.43 4.91
C TYR A 126 14.74 -10.08 3.71
N GLN A 127 13.47 -9.70 3.53
CA GLN A 127 12.68 -10.09 2.35
C GLN A 127 12.11 -8.83 1.70
N SER A 128 12.37 -8.65 0.41
CA SER A 128 11.91 -7.50 -0.37
C SER A 128 11.60 -7.94 -1.79
N CYS A 129 10.46 -7.52 -2.28
CA CYS A 129 10.01 -7.81 -3.63
C CYS A 129 8.93 -6.84 -4.06
N PHE A 130 8.72 -6.76 -5.37
CA PHE A 130 7.56 -6.09 -5.91
C PHE A 130 6.92 -6.88 -7.05
N GLY A 131 5.67 -6.54 -7.34
CA GLY A 131 4.92 -7.10 -8.45
C GLY A 131 4.06 -6.05 -9.12
N ILE A 132 3.99 -6.12 -10.45
CA ILE A 132 3.11 -5.27 -11.25
C ILE A 132 1.83 -6.03 -11.55
N LYS A 133 0.68 -5.43 -11.26
CA LYS A 133 -0.64 -6.05 -11.50
C LYS A 133 -1.68 -5.00 -11.87
N LYS A 134 -2.78 -5.47 -12.43
CA LYS A 134 -3.99 -4.69 -12.59
C LYS A 134 -4.71 -4.59 -11.23
N LYS A 135 -5.00 -3.37 -10.78
CA LYS A 135 -5.69 -3.05 -9.53
C LYS A 135 -7.08 -2.55 -9.84
N THR A 136 -8.10 -3.32 -9.49
CA THR A 136 -9.48 -2.88 -9.61
C THR A 136 -9.85 -1.96 -8.44
N LEU A 137 -10.42 -0.81 -8.76
CA LEU A 137 -10.97 0.13 -7.79
C LEU A 137 -12.47 -0.12 -7.69
N ALA A 138 -12.88 -1.06 -6.84
CA ALA A 138 -14.30 -1.31 -6.58
C ALA A 138 -14.63 -1.25 -5.09
N ALA A 139 -15.91 -0.94 -4.83
CA ALA A 139 -16.47 -0.81 -3.49
C ALA A 139 -17.45 -1.96 -3.13
N PHE A 140 -17.40 -3.08 -3.86
CA PHE A 140 -18.23 -4.26 -3.58
C PHE A 140 -17.72 -5.01 -2.34
N ASP A 141 -18.59 -5.83 -1.75
CA ASP A 141 -18.37 -6.50 -0.45
C ASP A 141 -17.21 -7.52 -0.40
N GLY A 142 -16.47 -7.73 -1.50
CA GLY A 142 -15.26 -8.57 -1.57
C GLY A 142 -13.92 -7.83 -1.67
N PHE A 143 -13.91 -6.49 -1.68
CA PHE A 143 -12.68 -5.70 -1.75
C PHE A 143 -12.08 -5.46 -0.35
N LYS A 144 -10.74 -5.49 -0.24
CA LYS A 144 -10.02 -5.18 1.02
C LYS A 144 -10.58 -3.91 1.66
N ASP A 145 -10.87 -3.96 2.96
CA ASP A 145 -11.69 -2.95 3.64
C ASP A 145 -11.18 -1.52 3.46
N TYR A 146 -9.86 -1.28 3.54
CA TYR A 146 -9.31 0.06 3.34
C TYR A 146 -9.46 0.59 1.89
N VAL A 147 -9.40 -0.25 0.85
CA VAL A 147 -9.67 0.17 -0.54
C VAL A 147 -11.12 0.62 -0.69
N LYS A 148 -12.04 -0.11 -0.05
CA LYS A 148 -13.46 0.23 -0.01
C LYS A 148 -13.68 1.57 0.70
N LEU A 149 -13.00 1.82 1.81
CA LEU A 149 -13.07 3.10 2.54
C LEU A 149 -12.58 4.28 1.68
N GLY A 150 -11.40 4.17 1.05
CA GLY A 150 -10.90 5.21 0.15
C GLY A 150 -11.82 5.44 -1.05
N THR A 151 -12.39 4.37 -1.61
CA THR A 151 -13.34 4.48 -2.73
C THR A 151 -14.65 5.16 -2.31
N LYS A 152 -15.14 4.93 -1.08
CA LYS A 152 -16.32 5.64 -0.54
C LYS A 152 -16.07 7.15 -0.47
N TYR A 153 -14.89 7.58 0.00
CA TYR A 153 -14.53 8.99 0.02
C TYR A 153 -14.64 9.63 -1.37
N LEU A 154 -14.06 8.99 -2.38
CA LEU A 154 -14.11 9.46 -3.78
C LEU A 154 -15.55 9.56 -4.30
N VAL A 155 -16.40 8.60 -3.97
CA VAL A 155 -17.83 8.64 -4.32
C VAL A 155 -18.52 9.83 -3.65
N THR A 156 -18.30 10.05 -2.34
CA THR A 156 -18.88 11.18 -1.60
C THR A 156 -18.44 12.53 -2.17
N LYS A 157 -17.19 12.64 -2.65
CA LYS A 157 -16.63 13.84 -3.29
C LYS A 157 -16.91 13.95 -4.79
N ARG A 158 -17.66 13.01 -5.36
CA ARG A 158 -17.97 12.95 -6.80
C ARG A 158 -16.71 12.98 -7.69
N THR A 159 -15.62 12.39 -7.21
CA THR A 159 -14.36 12.30 -7.95
C THR A 159 -14.48 11.23 -9.03
N ASP A 160 -14.16 11.60 -10.27
CA ASP A 160 -14.10 10.65 -11.38
C ASP A 160 -12.93 9.68 -11.16
N ARG A 161 -13.16 8.38 -11.35
CA ARG A 161 -12.18 7.34 -11.03
C ARG A 161 -12.19 6.25 -12.09
N PRO A 162 -11.02 5.72 -12.48
CA PRO A 162 -10.99 4.59 -13.39
C PRO A 162 -11.53 3.34 -12.67
N TYR A 163 -12.09 2.40 -13.43
CA TYR A 163 -12.48 1.10 -12.88
C TYR A 163 -11.24 0.28 -12.46
N ASP A 164 -10.15 0.41 -13.23
CA ASP A 164 -8.89 -0.29 -13.01
C ASP A 164 -7.70 0.66 -13.13
N MET A 165 -6.63 0.35 -12.41
CA MET A 165 -5.32 0.99 -12.51
C MET A 165 -4.23 -0.05 -12.77
N ILE A 166 -3.07 0.38 -13.25
CA ILE A 166 -1.85 -0.43 -13.19
C ILE A 166 -1.21 -0.11 -11.85
N SER A 167 -0.79 -1.15 -11.13
CA SER A 167 -0.22 -0.97 -9.80
C SER A 167 1.12 -1.66 -9.66
N SER A 168 2.00 -1.05 -8.86
CA SER A 168 3.20 -1.67 -8.34
C SER A 168 3.05 -1.91 -6.84
N ALA A 169 3.07 -3.17 -6.43
CA ALA A 169 2.93 -3.58 -5.04
C ALA A 169 4.28 -4.04 -4.48
N PHE A 170 4.84 -3.27 -3.56
CA PHE A 170 6.05 -3.59 -2.81
C PHE A 170 5.71 -4.28 -1.49
N ARG A 171 6.50 -5.28 -1.16
CA ARG A 171 6.46 -6.00 0.11
C ARG A 171 7.87 -6.00 0.67
N ILE A 172 8.07 -5.40 1.84
CA ILE A 172 9.38 -5.26 2.47
C ILE A 172 9.25 -5.69 3.92
N THR A 173 10.18 -6.54 4.38
CA THR A 173 10.31 -6.91 5.80
C THR A 173 11.77 -7.05 6.20
N ARG A 174 12.07 -6.63 7.43
CA ARG A 174 13.36 -6.86 8.09
C ARG A 174 13.17 -6.82 9.60
N GLY A 175 13.24 -7.99 10.24
CA GLY A 175 12.99 -8.11 11.68
C GLY A 175 11.56 -7.68 12.02
N HIS A 176 11.41 -6.69 12.90
CA HIS A 176 10.10 -6.19 13.35
C HIS A 176 9.45 -5.20 12.38
N LYS A 177 10.15 -4.77 11.32
CA LYS A 177 9.60 -3.86 10.30
C LYS A 177 8.86 -4.64 9.21
N PHE A 178 7.67 -4.17 8.84
CA PHE A 178 6.90 -4.70 7.72
C PHE A 178 6.24 -3.56 6.95
N LEU A 179 6.32 -3.59 5.63
CA LEU A 179 5.61 -2.70 4.73
C LEU A 179 4.94 -3.48 3.62
N TYR A 180 3.65 -3.20 3.43
CA TYR A 180 2.96 -3.41 2.16
C TYR A 180 2.57 -2.04 1.62
N VAL A 181 3.14 -1.63 0.48
CA VAL A 181 2.72 -0.41 -0.23
C VAL A 181 2.40 -0.74 -1.67
N GLU A 182 1.27 -0.26 -2.15
CA GLU A 182 0.83 -0.48 -3.53
C GLU A 182 0.46 0.85 -4.19
N TYR A 183 1.31 1.26 -5.14
CA TYR A 183 1.17 2.48 -5.93
C TYR A 183 0.32 2.19 -7.17
N GLY A 184 -0.89 2.72 -7.23
CA GLY A 184 -1.79 2.64 -8.39
C GLY A 184 -1.67 3.87 -9.28
N PHE A 185 -1.65 3.65 -10.59
CA PHE A 185 -1.49 4.66 -11.61
C PHE A 185 -2.63 4.59 -12.65
N ASP A 186 -3.22 5.74 -12.97
CA ASP A 186 -4.31 5.86 -13.95
C ASP A 186 -3.80 5.71 -15.39
N TYR A 187 -4.01 4.54 -15.98
CA TYR A 187 -3.59 4.26 -17.35
C TYR A 187 -4.55 4.83 -18.41
N ARG A 188 -5.59 5.59 -18.04
CA ARG A 188 -6.31 6.44 -19.01
C ARG A 188 -5.36 7.50 -19.59
N GLN A 189 -4.40 7.95 -18.78
CA GLN A 189 -3.29 8.81 -19.21
C GLN A 189 -2.26 8.04 -20.05
N SER A 190 -1.46 8.76 -20.84
CA SER A 190 -0.27 8.20 -21.46
C SER A 190 0.79 7.83 -20.43
N ALA A 191 1.76 6.97 -20.80
CA ALA A 191 2.85 6.58 -19.91
C ALA A 191 3.65 7.79 -19.38
N ILE A 192 3.88 8.80 -20.22
CA ILE A 192 4.64 10.01 -19.90
C ILE A 192 3.88 10.89 -18.90
N GLU A 193 2.57 11.07 -19.08
CA GLU A 193 1.73 11.87 -18.16
C GLU A 193 1.59 11.18 -16.80
N MET A 194 1.46 9.85 -16.81
CA MET A 194 1.29 9.03 -15.61
C MET A 194 2.57 8.99 -14.76
N LEU A 195 3.74 8.91 -15.40
CA LEU A 195 5.05 8.79 -14.76
C LEU A 195 6.09 9.70 -15.45
N PRO A 196 6.08 11.03 -15.19
CA PRO A 196 7.02 11.94 -15.83
C PRO A 196 8.48 11.53 -15.57
N GLY A 197 9.29 11.48 -16.63
CA GLY A 197 10.73 11.20 -16.52
C GLY A 197 11.10 9.74 -16.26
N TYR A 198 10.20 8.77 -16.48
CA TYR A 198 10.60 7.36 -16.44
C TYR A 198 11.62 7.06 -17.55
N GLU A 199 12.64 6.27 -17.24
CA GLU A 199 13.67 5.90 -18.22
C GLU A 199 13.07 4.98 -19.30
N SER A 200 13.26 5.33 -20.58
CA SER A 200 12.98 4.45 -21.71
C SER A 200 14.29 3.79 -22.15
N GLY A 201 14.39 2.46 -22.12
CA GLY A 201 15.64 1.82 -22.49
C GLY A 201 15.57 0.30 -22.52
N GLU A 202 15.47 -0.33 -21.35
CA GLU A 202 15.49 -1.79 -21.31
C GLU A 202 14.19 -2.38 -21.85
N ALA A 203 14.34 -3.43 -22.66
CA ALA A 203 13.24 -4.28 -23.10
C ALA A 203 12.70 -5.01 -21.87
N VAL A 204 11.45 -4.71 -21.52
CA VAL A 204 10.75 -5.37 -20.41
C VAL A 204 9.82 -6.41 -21.02
N GLU A 205 10.09 -7.67 -20.73
CA GLU A 205 9.19 -8.77 -21.06
C GLU A 205 8.10 -8.92 -20.00
N LEU A 206 6.86 -9.01 -20.44
CA LEU A 206 5.72 -9.27 -19.56
C LEU A 206 5.54 -10.77 -19.44
N GLY A 207 5.30 -11.26 -18.23
CA GLY A 207 4.99 -12.69 -18.00
C GLY A 207 3.66 -13.13 -18.61
N ARG A 208 2.82 -12.18 -19.05
CA ARG A 208 1.53 -12.40 -19.71
C ARG A 208 1.04 -11.15 -20.41
N TYR A 209 0.09 -11.34 -21.33
CA TYR A 209 -0.56 -10.26 -22.05
C TYR A 209 -1.33 -9.31 -21.12
N PHE A 210 -1.27 -7.99 -21.39
CA PHE A 210 -2.05 -6.98 -20.67
C PHE A 210 -3.18 -6.44 -21.53
N PHE A 211 -4.43 -6.57 -21.06
CA PHE A 211 -5.57 -5.92 -21.70
C PHE A 211 -6.01 -4.65 -20.94
N PRO A 212 -6.19 -3.53 -21.63
CA PRO A 212 -6.23 -3.41 -23.10
C PRO A 212 -4.81 -3.25 -23.73
N GLU A 213 -4.66 -3.76 -24.96
CA GLU A 213 -3.38 -3.94 -25.68
C GLU A 213 -2.58 -2.63 -25.80
N GLU A 214 -3.30 -1.56 -26.16
CA GLU A 214 -2.77 -0.22 -26.41
C GLU A 214 -2.21 0.45 -25.15
N LYS A 215 -2.41 -0.16 -23.97
CA LYS A 215 -1.89 0.32 -22.69
C LYS A 215 -0.69 -0.50 -22.17
N THR A 216 -0.13 -1.38 -23.01
CA THR A 216 1.09 -2.13 -22.70
C THR A 216 2.27 -1.23 -22.33
N ASP A 217 2.40 -0.08 -22.97
CA ASP A 217 3.49 0.87 -22.67
C ASP A 217 3.35 1.51 -21.30
N ASN A 218 2.13 1.74 -20.81
CA ASN A 218 1.90 2.16 -19.42
C ASN A 218 2.39 1.09 -18.44
N VAL A 219 2.17 -0.20 -18.73
CA VAL A 219 2.66 -1.29 -17.86
C VAL A 219 4.18 -1.28 -17.82
N LYS A 220 4.84 -1.19 -18.98
CA LYS A 220 6.30 -1.11 -19.07
C LYS A 220 6.86 0.10 -18.34
N ALA A 221 6.19 1.25 -18.42
CA ALA A 221 6.59 2.45 -17.67
C ALA A 221 6.51 2.22 -16.15
N VAL A 222 5.45 1.58 -15.65
CA VAL A 222 5.34 1.25 -14.21
C VAL A 222 6.43 0.27 -13.77
N ILE A 223 6.76 -0.73 -14.60
CA ILE A 223 7.87 -1.67 -14.32
C ILE A 223 9.19 -0.91 -14.18
N ARG A 224 9.53 -0.06 -15.16
CA ARG A 224 10.77 0.73 -15.13
C ARG A 224 10.82 1.70 -13.97
N TRP A 225 9.71 2.39 -13.68
CA TRP A 225 9.61 3.24 -12.50
C TRP A 225 9.83 2.44 -11.21
N SER A 226 9.32 1.21 -11.13
CA SER A 226 9.46 0.35 -9.95
C SER A 226 10.88 -0.21 -9.79
N LEU A 227 11.56 -0.54 -10.89
CA LEU A 227 12.96 -0.93 -10.91
C LEU A 227 13.86 0.17 -10.33
N VAL A 228 13.63 1.41 -10.74
CA VAL A 228 14.43 2.57 -10.30
C VAL A 228 14.10 3.00 -8.87
N ASN A 229 12.82 2.96 -8.48
CA ASN A 229 12.39 3.46 -7.17
C ASN A 229 12.34 2.39 -6.08
N GLY A 230 12.32 1.11 -6.42
CA GLY A 230 12.27 0.01 -5.46
C GLY A 230 13.37 0.09 -4.38
N PRO A 231 14.65 0.23 -4.75
CA PRO A 231 15.74 0.40 -3.78
C PRO A 231 15.56 1.64 -2.89
N LYS A 232 15.03 2.75 -3.44
CA LYS A 232 14.82 3.99 -2.68
C LYS A 232 13.68 3.87 -1.67
N ILE A 233 12.57 3.24 -2.09
CA ILE A 233 11.41 2.98 -1.22
C ILE A 233 11.83 2.07 -0.07
N GLU A 234 12.64 1.06 -0.37
CA GLU A 234 13.13 0.14 0.63
C GLU A 234 14.09 0.80 1.62
N ASP A 235 15.07 1.56 1.14
CA ASP A 235 16.02 2.28 1.98
C ASP A 235 15.31 3.25 2.92
N ALA A 236 14.38 4.07 2.39
CA ALA A 236 13.60 5.02 3.18
C ALA A 236 12.73 4.34 4.26
N PHE A 237 12.27 3.12 4.03
CA PHE A 237 11.48 2.40 5.03
C PHE A 237 12.36 1.71 6.07
N LEU A 238 13.50 1.14 5.65
CA LEU A 238 14.32 0.32 6.53
C LEU A 238 15.31 1.14 7.38
N ASN A 239 15.75 2.31 6.91
CA ASN A 239 16.79 3.14 7.55
C ASN A 239 16.27 4.52 7.95
#